data_AF-A0AAN6X2S3-F1
#
_entry.id   AF-A0AAN6X2S3-F1
#
_cell.length_a   1.000
_cell.length_b   1.000
_cell.length_c   1.000
_cell.angle_alpha   90.00
_cell.angle_beta   90.00
_cell.angle_gamma   90.00
#
_symmetry.space_group_name_H-M   'P 1'
#
loop_
_entity.id
_entity.type
_entity.pdbx_description
1 polymer ?
#
loop_
_entity_poly.entity_id
_entity_poly.type
_entity_poly.pdbx_seq_one_letter_code
_entity_poly.pdbx_strand_id
1 'polypeptide(L)'
;MSTPTSTSSSFSPTPPSGSDINTITNHLKTLYASYRATPSIPGKAVFFSKECMQICAPQPSYAASGRETIISYLEAASNSGVSIPGVSEKKDPKREGYTIRPLRLAEDEFTFETDEVVAHAGVESVDALKERALREQWVGMRVDLWFEDESEGGMLCKVQYWWRKEDGTVGEGEGRWVQILHDIMYMGLRDGTEGTEGDEVLQ
;
A
#
# COMPACT_ATOMS: atom_id res chain seq x y z
N MET A 1 33.28 -45.72 4.82
CA MET A 1 31.95 -45.07 4.87
C MET A 1 32.15 -43.70 5.49
N SER A 2 32.20 -42.67 4.67
CA SER A 2 32.53 -41.31 5.08
C SER A 2 31.25 -40.49 5.10
N THR A 3 30.92 -39.92 6.26
CA THR A 3 29.78 -39.00 6.43
C THR A 3 30.18 -37.60 5.94
N PRO A 4 29.30 -36.88 5.21
CA PRO A 4 29.53 -35.48 4.89
C PRO A 4 29.05 -34.58 6.04
N THR A 5 29.89 -33.62 6.41
CA THR A 5 29.59 -32.52 7.34
C THR A 5 28.75 -31.48 6.62
N SER A 6 27.51 -31.28 7.06
CA SER A 6 26.67 -30.18 6.59
C SER A 6 27.11 -28.88 7.26
N THR A 7 27.71 -27.99 6.47
CA THR A 7 28.00 -26.61 6.87
C THR A 7 26.70 -25.81 6.91
N SER A 8 26.22 -25.46 8.10
CA SER A 8 25.13 -24.51 8.27
C SER A 8 25.65 -23.10 7.97
N SER A 9 25.34 -22.58 6.79
CA SER A 9 25.56 -21.17 6.47
C SER A 9 24.53 -20.34 7.26
N SER A 10 25.00 -19.62 8.28
CA SER A 10 24.19 -18.67 9.03
C SER A 10 23.91 -17.45 8.15
N PHE A 11 22.72 -17.40 7.54
CA PHE A 11 22.23 -16.20 6.90
C PHE A 11 21.75 -15.24 8.00
N SER A 12 22.56 -14.24 8.33
CA SER A 12 22.12 -13.13 9.17
C SER A 12 21.65 -12.01 8.25
N PRO A 13 20.37 -11.61 8.29
CA PRO A 13 19.91 -10.44 7.54
C PRO A 13 20.48 -9.20 8.19
N THR A 14 21.46 -8.57 7.55
CA THR A 14 21.94 -7.24 7.92
C THR A 14 20.82 -6.24 7.64
N PRO A 15 20.42 -5.39 8.59
CA PRO A 15 19.43 -4.35 8.32
C PRO A 15 19.97 -3.39 7.24
N PRO A 16 19.11 -2.90 6.33
CA PRO A 16 19.52 -1.98 5.27
C PRO A 16 20.12 -0.70 5.87
N SER A 17 21.16 -0.17 5.24
CA SER A 17 21.83 1.05 5.71
C SER A 17 20.91 2.28 5.54
N GLY A 18 21.19 3.36 6.28
CA GLY A 18 20.38 4.60 6.20
C GLY A 18 20.32 5.23 4.80
N SER A 19 21.32 4.99 3.94
CA SER A 19 21.32 5.40 2.53
C SER A 19 20.40 4.55 1.64
N ASP A 20 20.19 3.28 2.01
CA ASP A 20 19.32 2.36 1.26
C ASP A 20 17.85 2.70 1.51
N ILE A 21 17.49 3.09 2.73
CA ILE A 21 16.11 3.45 3.10
C ILE A 21 15.63 4.69 2.32
N ASN A 22 16.47 5.74 2.22
CA ASN A 22 16.12 6.93 1.45
C ASN A 22 15.99 6.64 -0.06
N THR A 23 16.85 5.77 -0.59
CA THR A 23 16.81 5.35 -1.99
C THR A 23 15.54 4.56 -2.29
N ILE A 24 15.19 3.59 -1.43
CA ILE A 24 13.95 2.81 -1.53
C ILE A 24 12.74 3.74 -1.40
N THR A 25 12.73 4.66 -0.43
CA THR A 25 11.63 5.60 -0.20
C THR A 25 11.35 6.45 -1.45
N ASN A 26 12.38 7.03 -2.06
CA ASN A 26 12.23 7.85 -3.26
C ASN A 26 11.75 7.01 -4.46
N HIS A 27 12.22 5.77 -4.57
CA HIS A 27 11.75 4.83 -5.57
C HIS A 27 10.26 4.49 -5.39
N LEU A 28 9.83 4.18 -4.17
CA LEU A 28 8.42 3.88 -3.85
C LEU A 28 7.50 5.08 -4.10
N LYS A 29 7.95 6.31 -3.79
CA LYS A 29 7.22 7.54 -4.15
C LYS A 29 7.00 7.65 -5.66
N THR A 30 8.04 7.39 -6.45
CA THR A 30 7.97 7.40 -7.93
C THR A 30 7.01 6.33 -8.46
N LEU A 31 7.05 5.13 -7.88
CA LEU A 31 6.14 4.04 -8.23
C LEU A 31 4.69 4.37 -7.88
N TYR A 32 4.45 4.96 -6.71
CA TYR A 32 3.12 5.39 -6.30
C TYR A 32 2.54 6.48 -7.22
N ALA A 33 3.36 7.48 -7.57
CA ALA A 33 2.97 8.50 -8.55
C ALA A 33 2.61 7.88 -9.90
N SER A 34 3.41 6.93 -10.38
CA SER A 34 3.16 6.19 -11.63
C SER A 34 1.85 5.38 -11.56
N TYR A 35 1.58 4.73 -10.43
CA TYR A 35 0.32 4.04 -10.17
C TYR A 35 -0.88 5.00 -10.25
N ARG A 36 -0.79 6.18 -9.62
CA ARG A 36 -1.87 7.19 -9.65
C ARG A 36 -2.11 7.70 -11.07
N ALA A 37 -1.05 8.03 -11.80
CA ALA A 37 -1.11 8.52 -13.18
C ALA A 37 -1.55 7.45 -14.21
N THR A 38 -1.52 6.17 -13.86
CA THR A 38 -1.95 5.09 -14.76
C THR A 38 -3.48 5.13 -14.93
N PRO A 39 -4.01 5.32 -16.15
CA PRO A 39 -5.44 5.57 -16.35
C PRO A 39 -6.28 4.29 -16.30
N SER A 40 -5.76 3.16 -16.78
CA SER A 40 -6.53 1.92 -16.89
C SER A 40 -6.38 1.06 -15.64
N ILE A 41 -7.49 0.44 -15.20
CA ILE A 41 -7.49 -0.50 -14.07
C ILE A 41 -6.56 -1.70 -14.33
N PRO A 42 -6.54 -2.33 -15.53
CA PRO A 42 -5.56 -3.36 -15.83
C PRO A 42 -4.11 -2.88 -15.74
N GLY A 43 -3.83 -1.61 -16.08
CA GLY A 43 -2.51 -1.01 -15.91
C GLY A 43 -2.15 -0.83 -14.44
N LYS A 44 -3.11 -0.39 -13.61
CA LYS A 44 -2.93 -0.27 -12.15
C LYS A 44 -2.65 -1.62 -11.49
N ALA A 45 -3.29 -2.70 -11.95
CA ALA A 45 -3.07 -4.05 -11.45
C ALA A 45 -1.61 -4.53 -11.55
N VAL A 46 -0.82 -3.95 -12.46
CA VAL A 46 0.61 -4.26 -12.60
C VAL A 46 1.38 -3.85 -11.35
N PHE A 47 0.95 -2.83 -10.60
CA PHE A 47 1.59 -2.39 -9.36
C PHE A 47 1.26 -3.28 -8.15
N PHE A 48 0.31 -4.20 -8.28
CA PHE A 48 -0.14 -5.07 -7.19
C PHE A 48 0.50 -6.45 -7.32
N SER A 49 0.99 -6.98 -6.20
CA SER A 49 1.28 -8.40 -6.07
C SER A 49 0.02 -9.21 -6.38
N LYS A 50 0.19 -10.44 -6.87
CA LYS A 50 -0.94 -11.38 -7.01
C LYS A 50 -1.64 -11.64 -5.68
N GLU A 51 -0.90 -11.56 -4.58
CA GLU A 51 -1.38 -11.75 -3.22
C GLU A 51 -1.78 -10.43 -2.54
N CYS A 52 -1.91 -9.32 -3.30
CA CYS A 52 -2.21 -8.02 -2.72
C CYS A 52 -3.56 -8.03 -2.02
N MET A 53 -3.58 -7.63 -0.76
CA MET A 53 -4.78 -7.57 0.08
C MET A 53 -5.21 -6.11 0.28
N GLN A 54 -6.45 -5.91 0.69
CA GLN A 54 -6.96 -4.63 1.17
C GLN A 54 -7.69 -4.85 2.50
N ILE A 55 -7.38 -3.99 3.46
CA ILE A 55 -8.08 -3.85 4.73
C ILE A 55 -8.68 -2.45 4.76
N CYS A 56 -9.91 -2.33 5.26
CA CYS A 56 -10.57 -1.05 5.45
C CYS A 56 -11.17 -1.04 6.86
N ALA A 57 -10.58 -0.25 7.74
CA ALA A 57 -10.98 -0.10 9.13
C ALA A 57 -12.36 0.56 9.32
N PRO A 58 -12.77 1.55 8.50
CA PRO A 58 -14.13 2.10 8.58
C PRO A 58 -15.23 1.03 8.41
N GLN A 59 -16.32 1.15 9.19
CA GLN A 59 -17.46 0.24 9.08
C GLN A 59 -18.46 0.69 8.00
N PRO A 60 -18.97 -0.24 7.16
CA PRO A 60 -18.66 -1.67 7.14
C PRO A 60 -17.25 -1.95 6.59
N SER A 61 -16.56 -2.96 7.14
CA SER A 61 -15.20 -3.29 6.70
C SER A 61 -15.22 -3.82 5.27
N TYR A 62 -14.68 -3.04 4.34
CA TYR A 62 -14.44 -3.48 2.97
C TYR A 62 -13.04 -4.09 2.88
N ALA A 63 -12.97 -5.42 2.90
CA ALA A 63 -11.71 -6.13 2.76
C ALA A 63 -11.63 -6.90 1.44
N ALA A 64 -10.43 -7.02 0.91
CA ALA A 64 -10.13 -7.85 -0.24
C ALA A 64 -8.98 -8.80 0.12
N SER A 65 -9.21 -10.11 -0.04
CA SER A 65 -8.19 -11.13 0.23
C SER A 65 -7.21 -11.34 -0.94
N GLY A 66 -7.37 -10.60 -2.04
CA GLY A 66 -6.52 -10.75 -3.20
C GLY A 66 -6.73 -9.67 -4.26
N ARG A 67 -5.76 -9.59 -5.17
CA ARG A 67 -5.66 -8.57 -6.21
C ARG A 67 -6.91 -8.48 -7.09
N GLU A 68 -7.48 -9.62 -7.48
CA GLU A 68 -8.64 -9.65 -8.38
C GLU A 68 -9.89 -9.03 -7.73
N THR A 69 -10.04 -9.18 -6.41
CA THR A 69 -11.12 -8.53 -5.65
C THR A 69 -10.90 -7.02 -5.54
N ILE A 70 -9.66 -6.56 -5.37
CA ILE A 70 -9.32 -5.13 -5.41
C ILE A 70 -9.68 -4.57 -6.78
N ILE A 71 -9.27 -5.24 -7.87
CA ILE A 71 -9.57 -4.84 -9.24
C ILE A 71 -11.08 -4.71 -9.45
N SER A 72 -11.88 -5.69 -9.00
CA SER A 72 -13.33 -5.64 -9.19
C SER A 72 -13.98 -4.49 -8.41
N TYR A 73 -13.45 -4.13 -7.23
CA TYR A 73 -13.89 -2.93 -6.51
C TYR A 73 -13.55 -1.65 -7.27
N LEU A 74 -12.35 -1.56 -7.85
CA LEU A 74 -11.96 -0.42 -8.67
C LEU A 74 -12.85 -0.29 -9.92
N GLU A 75 -13.18 -1.41 -10.57
CA GLU A 75 -14.08 -1.44 -11.73
C GLU A 75 -15.51 -1.04 -11.36
N ALA A 76 -16.02 -1.57 -10.25
CA ALA A 76 -17.34 -1.23 -9.73
C ALA A 76 -17.45 0.27 -9.40
N ALA A 77 -16.41 0.86 -8.81
CA ALA A 77 -16.32 2.29 -8.55
C ALA A 77 -16.40 3.12 -9.82
N SER A 78 -15.58 2.77 -10.82
CA SER A 78 -15.53 3.47 -12.11
C SER A 78 -16.89 3.49 -12.80
N ASN A 79 -17.57 2.34 -12.79
CA ASN A 79 -18.87 2.17 -13.42
C ASN A 79 -20.01 2.87 -12.66
N SER A 80 -19.91 2.92 -11.33
CA SER A 80 -20.96 3.50 -10.46
C SER A 80 -20.84 5.01 -10.28
N GLY A 81 -19.75 5.63 -10.76
CA GLY A 81 -19.44 7.04 -10.50
C GLY A 81 -19.18 7.35 -9.02
N VAL A 82 -18.98 6.32 -8.21
CA VAL A 82 -18.58 6.45 -6.81
C VAL A 82 -17.09 6.77 -6.79
N SER A 83 -16.72 7.86 -6.14
CA SER A 83 -15.32 8.26 -5.99
C SER A 83 -14.64 7.34 -4.98
N ILE A 84 -14.03 6.26 -5.45
CA ILE A 84 -13.12 5.45 -4.63
C ILE A 84 -11.70 6.00 -4.82
N PRO A 85 -10.93 6.20 -3.72
CA PRO A 85 -9.53 6.62 -3.82
C PRO A 85 -8.75 5.73 -4.79
N GLY A 86 -8.22 6.31 -5.86
CA GLY A 86 -7.45 5.58 -6.88
C GLY A 86 -8.18 5.32 -8.21
N VAL A 87 -9.49 5.56 -8.31
CA VAL A 87 -10.28 5.46 -9.55
C VAL A 87 -10.96 6.79 -9.82
N SER A 88 -10.59 7.46 -10.90
CA SER A 88 -11.30 8.65 -11.38
C SER A 88 -11.46 8.58 -12.89
N GLU A 89 -12.63 8.11 -13.32
CA GLU A 89 -13.09 8.21 -14.71
C GLU A 89 -14.36 9.06 -14.76
N LYS A 90 -14.27 10.39 -14.58
CA LYS A 90 -15.14 11.40 -15.23
C LYS A 90 -14.82 12.85 -14.85
N LYS A 91 -14.54 13.64 -15.91
CA LYS A 91 -14.85 15.06 -16.18
C LYS A 91 -15.18 15.98 -14.99
N ASP A 92 -14.19 16.24 -14.17
CA ASP A 92 -13.60 17.55 -13.88
C ASP A 92 -12.60 17.27 -12.75
N PRO A 93 -11.35 17.75 -12.79
CA PRO A 93 -10.44 17.57 -11.69
C PRO A 93 -10.91 18.47 -10.54
N LYS A 94 -11.94 18.02 -9.81
CA LYS A 94 -12.12 18.39 -8.41
C LYS A 94 -10.75 18.18 -7.78
N ARG A 95 -10.10 19.26 -7.35
CA ARG A 95 -8.68 19.26 -6.97
C ARG A 95 -8.43 18.07 -6.05
N GLU A 96 -7.68 17.11 -6.55
CA GLU A 96 -7.23 15.96 -5.80
C GLU A 96 -5.79 16.21 -5.40
N GLY A 97 -5.50 15.97 -4.12
CA GLY A 97 -4.15 16.08 -3.58
C GLY A 97 -3.78 14.82 -2.83
N TYR A 98 -2.47 14.57 -2.71
CA TYR A 98 -1.97 13.54 -1.83
C TYR A 98 -0.59 13.89 -1.28
N THR A 99 -0.30 13.37 -0.10
CA THR A 99 1.06 13.29 0.44
C THR A 99 1.51 11.84 0.48
N ILE A 100 2.82 11.63 0.43
CA ILE A 100 3.39 10.30 0.63
C ILE A 100 4.70 10.38 1.42
N ARG A 101 4.83 9.54 2.45
CA ARG A 101 6.04 9.44 3.27
C ARG A 101 6.26 8.01 3.78
N PRO A 102 7.48 7.63 4.18
CA PRO A 102 7.69 6.37 4.89
C PRO A 102 6.93 6.36 6.23
N LEU A 103 6.59 5.16 6.71
CA LEU A 103 6.08 4.99 8.08
C LEU A 103 7.16 5.37 9.10
N ARG A 104 6.74 6.04 10.17
CA ARG A 104 7.59 6.45 11.29
C ARG A 104 7.58 5.36 12.35
N LEU A 105 8.64 4.54 12.35
CA LEU A 105 8.82 3.49 13.36
C LEU A 105 8.82 4.04 14.80
N ALA A 106 9.29 5.27 15.00
CA ALA A 106 9.32 5.91 16.32
C ALA A 106 7.93 6.30 16.85
N GLU A 107 6.91 6.36 15.99
CA GLU A 107 5.52 6.71 16.32
C GLU A 107 4.60 5.48 16.34
N ASP A 108 5.18 4.27 16.36
CA ASP A 108 4.46 2.99 16.35
C ASP A 108 3.52 2.84 15.14
N GLU A 109 3.86 3.46 14.00
CA GLU A 109 3.03 3.35 12.78
C GLU A 109 3.16 1.99 12.09
N PHE A 110 4.10 1.14 12.52
CA PHE A 110 4.22 -0.25 12.08
C PHE A 110 3.21 -1.13 12.83
N THR A 111 1.93 -0.77 12.75
CA THR A 111 0.82 -1.48 13.38
C THR A 111 -0.23 -1.79 12.34
N PHE A 112 -0.87 -2.94 12.50
CA PHE A 112 -2.04 -3.31 11.73
C PHE A 112 -3.28 -3.20 12.63
N GLU A 113 -4.47 -3.19 12.02
CA GLU A 113 -5.78 -3.23 12.69
C GLU A 113 -5.99 -4.47 13.56
N THR A 114 -7.17 -4.68 14.16
CA THR A 114 -7.44 -5.83 15.04
C THR A 114 -7.56 -7.16 14.30
N ASP A 115 -7.48 -8.28 15.04
CA ASP A 115 -7.67 -9.64 14.49
C ASP A 115 -9.00 -9.77 13.72
N GLU A 116 -10.08 -9.17 14.23
CA GLU A 116 -11.39 -9.19 13.57
C GLU A 116 -11.35 -8.48 12.21
N VAL A 117 -10.61 -7.38 12.10
CA VAL A 117 -10.53 -6.59 10.87
C VAL A 117 -9.64 -7.30 9.84
N VAL A 118 -8.47 -7.80 10.23
CA VAL A 118 -7.56 -8.50 9.30
C VAL A 118 -8.12 -9.85 8.84
N ALA A 119 -8.97 -10.50 9.65
CA ALA A 119 -9.68 -11.72 9.27
C ALA A 119 -10.57 -11.53 8.04
N HIS A 120 -11.15 -10.35 7.84
CA HIS A 120 -11.93 -10.05 6.64
C HIS A 120 -11.08 -10.04 5.35
N ALA A 121 -9.76 -9.80 5.47
CA ALA A 121 -8.81 -9.92 4.36
C ALA A 121 -8.24 -11.33 4.19
N GLY A 122 -8.72 -12.32 4.95
CA GLY A 122 -8.24 -13.70 4.90
C GLY A 122 -6.93 -13.94 5.65
N VAL A 123 -6.57 -13.05 6.57
CA VAL A 123 -5.40 -13.20 7.45
C VAL A 123 -5.85 -13.75 8.81
N GLU A 124 -5.14 -14.76 9.33
CA GLU A 124 -5.54 -15.45 10.57
C GLU A 124 -5.49 -14.56 11.82
N SER A 125 -4.45 -13.72 11.93
CA SER A 125 -4.26 -12.80 13.05
C SER A 125 -3.30 -11.67 12.67
N VAL A 126 -3.31 -10.63 13.49
CA VAL A 126 -2.39 -9.48 13.40
C VAL A 126 -0.94 -9.92 13.59
N ASP A 127 -0.69 -10.84 14.52
CA ASP A 127 0.65 -11.36 14.77
C ASP A 127 1.16 -12.15 13.56
N ALA A 128 0.30 -12.94 12.91
CA ALA A 128 0.66 -13.62 11.66
C ALA A 128 0.97 -12.62 10.53
N LEU A 129 0.25 -11.49 10.46
CA LEU A 129 0.51 -10.42 9.50
C LEU A 129 1.85 -9.72 9.76
N LYS A 130 2.15 -9.43 11.03
CA LYS A 130 3.44 -8.85 11.45
C LYS A 130 4.60 -9.79 11.13
N GLU A 131 4.48 -11.07 11.47
CA GLU A 131 5.49 -12.07 11.16
C GLU A 131 5.72 -12.19 9.65
N ARG A 132 4.63 -12.13 8.86
CA ARG A 132 4.72 -12.11 7.39
C ARG A 132 5.47 -10.87 6.90
N ALA A 133 5.10 -9.69 7.39
CA ALA A 133 5.73 -8.43 7.01
C ALA A 133 7.24 -8.40 7.31
N LEU A 134 7.63 -8.93 8.47
CA LEU A 134 9.04 -9.05 8.85
C LEU A 134 9.79 -10.05 7.96
N ARG A 135 9.23 -11.25 7.76
CA ARG A 135 9.85 -12.31 6.96
C ARG A 135 10.04 -11.91 5.51
N GLU A 136 9.08 -11.19 4.94
CA GLU A 136 9.08 -10.73 3.55
C GLU A 136 9.65 -9.31 3.38
N GLN A 137 10.18 -8.72 4.45
CA GLN A 137 10.84 -7.41 4.46
C GLN A 137 9.98 -6.29 3.87
N TRP A 138 8.73 -6.19 4.32
CA TRP A 138 7.79 -5.18 3.85
C TRP A 138 8.26 -3.76 4.20
N VAL A 139 8.01 -2.82 3.30
CA VAL A 139 8.25 -1.39 3.48
C VAL A 139 6.91 -0.68 3.44
N GLY A 140 6.56 0.03 4.52
CA GLY A 140 5.33 0.78 4.62
C GLY A 140 5.49 2.23 4.19
N MET A 141 4.49 2.75 3.48
CA MET A 141 4.36 4.15 3.08
C MET A 141 3.00 4.68 3.55
N ARG A 142 2.99 5.79 4.28
CA ARG A 142 1.78 6.54 4.61
C ARG A 142 1.39 7.42 3.44
N VAL A 143 0.13 7.34 3.05
CA VAL A 143 -0.48 8.22 2.06
C VAL A 143 -1.76 8.80 2.64
N ASP A 144 -1.87 10.13 2.57
CA ASP A 144 -3.13 10.82 2.79
C ASP A 144 -3.60 11.34 1.43
N LEU A 145 -4.81 10.93 1.01
CA LEU A 145 -5.45 11.38 -0.23
C LEU A 145 -6.65 12.24 0.12
N TRP A 146 -6.81 13.37 -0.56
CA TRP A 146 -8.00 14.20 -0.40
C TRP A 146 -8.57 14.65 -1.74
N PHE A 147 -9.88 14.83 -1.72
CA PHE A 147 -10.67 15.28 -2.85
C PHE A 147 -11.46 16.51 -2.41
N GLU A 148 -11.37 17.58 -3.19
CA GLU A 148 -12.26 18.73 -2.99
C GLU A 148 -13.68 18.38 -3.42
N ASP A 149 -14.64 18.63 -2.54
CA ASP A 149 -16.05 18.69 -2.89
C ASP A 149 -16.61 19.99 -2.31
N GLU A 150 -16.91 20.96 -3.19
CA GLU A 150 -17.41 22.29 -2.80
C GLU A 150 -18.77 22.23 -2.09
N SER A 151 -19.51 21.12 -2.23
CA SER A 151 -20.85 20.95 -1.64
C SER A 151 -20.87 20.13 -0.35
N GLU A 152 -19.91 19.22 -0.13
CA GLU A 152 -19.97 18.23 0.96
C GLU A 152 -18.74 18.25 1.88
N GLY A 153 -17.86 19.26 1.77
CA GLY A 153 -16.69 19.40 2.64
C GLY A 153 -15.48 18.51 2.24
N GLY A 154 -15.57 17.85 1.08
CA GLY A 154 -14.52 16.99 0.54
C GLY A 154 -14.31 15.68 1.29
N MET A 155 -13.53 14.78 0.70
CA MET A 155 -13.19 13.48 1.27
C MET A 155 -11.70 13.40 1.60
N LEU A 156 -11.37 12.77 2.71
CA LEU A 156 -10.03 12.40 3.12
C LEU A 156 -9.95 10.89 3.32
N CYS A 157 -8.91 10.28 2.75
CA CYS A 157 -8.58 8.87 2.90
C CYS A 157 -7.14 8.74 3.38
N LYS A 158 -6.93 8.04 4.50
CA LYS A 158 -5.60 7.76 5.06
C LYS A 158 -5.29 6.29 4.90
N VAL A 159 -4.21 5.98 4.20
CA VAL A 159 -3.84 4.61 3.82
C VAL A 159 -2.39 4.34 4.17
N GLN A 160 -2.10 3.16 4.71
CA GLN A 160 -0.76 2.61 4.69
C GLN A 160 -0.64 1.63 3.52
N TYR A 161 0.20 1.99 2.55
CA TYR A 161 0.57 1.09 1.46
C TYR A 161 1.82 0.32 1.86
N TRP A 162 1.69 -0.99 1.90
CA TRP A 162 2.80 -1.90 2.14
C TRP A 162 3.36 -2.40 0.82
N TRP A 163 4.68 -2.48 0.74
CA TRP A 163 5.41 -2.86 -0.45
C TRP A 163 6.40 -3.98 -0.15
N ARG A 164 6.60 -4.90 -1.09
CA ARG A 164 7.71 -5.85 -1.04
C ARG A 164 8.44 -5.89 -2.39
N LYS A 165 9.69 -6.32 -2.36
CA LYS A 165 10.44 -6.65 -3.56
C LYS A 165 10.14 -8.10 -3.95
N GLU A 166 9.51 -8.31 -5.09
CA GLU A 166 9.33 -9.65 -5.68
C GLU A 166 10.48 -9.94 -6.64
N ASP A 167 10.96 -11.19 -6.66
CA ASP A 167 11.97 -11.60 -7.63
C ASP A 167 11.44 -11.41 -9.05
N GLY A 168 12.22 -10.74 -9.89
CA GLY A 168 11.90 -10.57 -11.31
C GLY A 168 11.88 -11.93 -12.01
N THR A 169 11.13 -12.04 -13.10
CA THR A 169 11.28 -13.18 -14.01
C THR A 169 12.74 -13.32 -14.43
N VAL A 170 13.24 -14.55 -14.44
CA VAL A 170 14.63 -14.91 -14.79
C VAL A 170 15.14 -14.08 -15.97
N GLY A 171 16.08 -13.16 -15.73
CA GLY A 171 16.69 -12.31 -16.76
C GLY A 171 16.77 -10.83 -16.43
N GLU A 172 15.92 -10.32 -15.53
CA GLU A 172 16.00 -8.94 -15.04
C GLU A 172 16.67 -8.93 -13.66
N GLY A 173 17.93 -8.49 -13.61
CA GLY A 173 18.83 -8.63 -12.46
C GLY A 173 18.45 -7.86 -11.19
N GLU A 174 17.28 -7.22 -11.13
CA GLU A 174 16.81 -6.53 -9.93
C GLU A 174 15.31 -6.82 -9.73
N GLY A 175 14.96 -7.42 -8.58
CA GLY A 175 13.57 -7.67 -8.21
C GLY A 175 12.70 -6.40 -8.23
N ARG A 176 11.40 -6.59 -8.46
CA ARG A 176 10.42 -5.53 -8.69
C ARG A 176 9.66 -5.20 -7.41
N TRP A 177 9.55 -3.91 -7.08
CA TRP A 177 8.70 -3.47 -5.98
C TRP A 177 7.22 -3.46 -6.38
N VAL A 178 6.38 -4.08 -5.56
CA VAL A 178 4.92 -4.15 -5.74
C VAL A 178 4.20 -3.90 -4.43
N GLN A 179 2.99 -3.38 -4.53
CA GLN A 179 2.06 -3.23 -3.41
C GLN A 179 1.49 -4.60 -3.03
N ILE A 180 1.33 -4.82 -1.74
CA ILE A 180 0.97 -6.13 -1.17
C ILE A 180 -0.14 -6.03 -0.12
N LEU A 181 -0.30 -4.87 0.50
CA LEU A 181 -1.42 -4.58 1.38
C LEU A 181 -1.78 -3.10 1.27
N HIS A 182 -3.06 -2.83 1.06
CA HIS A 182 -3.67 -1.51 1.17
C HIS A 182 -4.41 -1.46 2.50
N ASP A 183 -3.84 -0.81 3.49
CA ASP A 183 -4.43 -0.70 4.83
C ASP A 183 -5.10 0.68 4.98
N ILE A 184 -6.39 0.74 4.66
CA ILE A 184 -7.20 1.95 4.70
C ILE A 184 -7.65 2.18 6.15
N MET A 185 -6.96 3.09 6.82
CA MET A 185 -7.20 3.41 8.23
C MET A 185 -8.34 4.40 8.44
N TYR A 186 -8.57 5.29 7.48
CA TYR A 186 -9.60 6.30 7.57
C TYR A 186 -10.16 6.60 6.20
N MET A 187 -11.48 6.75 6.13
CA MET A 187 -12.19 7.27 4.96
C MET A 187 -13.38 8.08 5.47
N GLY A 188 -13.40 9.38 5.17
CA GLY A 188 -14.42 10.28 5.70
C GLY A 188 -14.24 11.71 5.24
N LEU A 189 -14.88 12.64 5.94
CA LEU A 189 -14.76 14.08 5.68
C LEU A 189 -13.32 14.57 5.94
N ARG A 190 -12.94 15.67 5.30
CA ARG A 190 -11.67 16.36 5.61
C ARG A 190 -11.65 16.79 7.07
N ASP A 191 -10.53 16.52 7.74
CA ASP A 191 -10.31 16.84 9.15
C ASP A 191 -9.32 18.00 9.36
N GLY A 192 -8.79 18.58 8.27
CA GLY A 192 -7.82 19.67 8.28
C GLY A 192 -6.36 19.21 8.42
N THR A 193 -6.10 17.90 8.44
CA THR A 193 -4.74 17.33 8.50
C THR A 193 -4.17 16.99 7.12
N GLU A 194 -4.95 17.10 6.06
CA GLU A 194 -4.48 16.89 4.69
C GLU A 194 -3.26 17.74 4.36
N GLY A 195 -2.26 17.15 3.68
CA GLY A 195 -1.04 17.88 3.32
C GLY A 195 -0.03 18.09 4.46
N THR A 196 -0.40 17.86 5.73
CA THR A 196 0.45 18.25 6.88
C THR A 196 1.52 17.22 7.23
N GLU A 197 1.31 15.95 6.89
CA GLU A 197 2.12 14.86 7.44
C GLU A 197 3.18 14.30 6.50
N GLY A 198 3.24 14.67 5.23
CA GLY A 198 4.20 14.11 4.28
C GLY A 198 4.66 15.11 3.23
N ASP A 199 5.57 14.67 2.36
CA ASP A 199 5.96 15.51 1.23
C ASP A 199 4.77 15.63 0.28
N GLU A 200 4.32 16.86 0.04
CA GLU A 200 3.28 17.16 -0.93
C GLU A 200 3.81 16.83 -2.32
N VAL A 201 3.22 15.82 -2.95
CA VAL A 201 3.49 15.55 -4.36
C VAL A 201 2.45 16.31 -5.14
N LEU A 202 2.76 17.59 -5.38
CA LEU A 202 2.00 18.44 -6.29
C LEU A 202 1.94 17.76 -7.67
N GLN A 203 0.73 17.71 -8.24
CA GLN A 203 0.49 17.26 -9.62
C GLN A 203 1.17 18.18 -10.64
#